data_AF-A0A955ABY0-F1
#
_entry.id   AF-A0A955ABY0-F1
#
_cell.length_a   1.000
_cell.length_b   1.000
_cell.length_c   1.000
_cell.angle_alpha   90.00
_cell.angle_beta   90.00
_cell.angle_gamma   90.00
#
_symmetry.space_group_name_H-M   'P 1'
#
loop_
_entity.id
_entity.type
_entity.pdbx_description
1 polymer ?
#
loop_
_entity_poly.entity_id
_entity_poly.type
_entity_poly.pdbx_seq_one_letter_code
_entity_poly.pdbx_strand_id
1 'polypeptide(L)' 'PERQKMLASLVNMVIDLGVNPLAEGVETSAEADACRNLGFYTAQGFHFGRPAPVRQYQ' A
#
# COMPACT_ATOMS: atom_id res chain seq x y z
N PRO A 1 -7.78 5.18 -15.51
CA PRO A 1 -6.49 5.65 -16.08
C PRO A 1 -5.98 6.96 -15.45
N GLU A 2 -6.76 8.05 -15.45
CA GLU A 2 -6.33 9.33 -14.87
C GLU A 2 -6.12 9.28 -13.35
N ARG A 3 -7.04 8.63 -12.62
CA ARG A 3 -6.88 8.40 -11.17
C ARG A 3 -5.58 7.66 -10.83
N GLN A 4 -5.21 6.66 -11.62
CA GLN A 4 -3.97 5.91 -11.42
C GLN A 4 -2.72 6.78 -11.72
N LYS A 5 -2.77 7.63 -12.74
CA LYS A 5 -1.69 8.58 -13.02
C LYS A 5 -1.52 9.61 -11.89
N MET A 6 -2.63 10.17 -11.40
CA MET A 6 -2.61 11.06 -10.23
C MET A 6 -1.97 10.37 -9.02
N LEU A 7 -2.42 9.15 -8.71
CA LEU A 7 -1.87 8.36 -7.61
C LEU A 7 -0.37 8.09 -7.78
N ALA A 8 0.07 7.68 -8.98
CA ALA A 8 1.49 7.48 -9.26
C ALA A 8 2.31 8.75 -9.03
N SER A 9 1.82 9.92 -9.45
CA SER A 9 2.49 11.20 -9.20
C SER A 9 2.59 11.53 -7.71
N LEU A 10 1.53 11.27 -6.93
CA LEU A 10 1.54 11.49 -5.48
C LEU A 10 2.50 10.54 -4.77
N VAL A 11 2.51 9.26 -5.17
CA VAL A 11 3.43 8.25 -4.62
C VAL A 11 4.88 8.62 -4.89
N ASN A 12 5.21 8.99 -6.13
CA ASN A 12 6.56 9.43 -6.47
C ASN A 12 6.98 10.67 -5.68
N MET A 13 6.08 11.66 -5.53
CA MET A 13 6.35 12.86 -4.75
C MET A 13 6.73 12.53 -3.29
N VAL A 14 5.99 11.65 -2.62
CA VAL A 14 6.31 11.32 -1.23
C VAL A 14 7.59 10.48 -1.10
N ILE A 15 7.87 9.62 -2.08
CA ILE A 15 9.14 8.88 -2.14
C ILE A 15 10.31 9.85 -2.31
N ASP A 16 10.20 10.86 -3.19
CA ASP A 16 11.23 11.88 -3.40
C ASP A 16 11.48 12.73 -2.14
N LEU A 17 10.46 12.87 -1.28
CA LEU A 17 10.59 13.49 0.04
C LEU A 17 11.20 12.57 1.11
N GLY A 18 11.57 11.34 0.74
CA GLY A 18 12.12 10.33 1.66
C GLY A 18 11.07 9.69 2.58
N VAL A 19 9.79 9.78 2.24
CA VAL A 19 8.68 9.21 3.01
C VAL A 19 8.24 7.89 2.40
N ASN A 20 8.00 6.88 3.25
CA ASN A 20 7.51 5.58 2.82
C ASN A 20 5.97 5.56 2.80
N PRO A 21 5.32 5.50 1.61
CA PRO A 21 3.87 5.48 1.53
C PRO A 21 3.29 4.11 1.91
N LEU A 22 2.19 4.13 2.67
CA LEU A 22 1.39 2.97 3.06
C LEU A 22 0.09 2.91 2.26
N ALA A 23 -0.16 1.80 1.58
CA ALA A 23 -1.47 1.50 0.99
C ALA A 23 -2.34 0.76 2.01
N GLU A 24 -3.47 1.34 2.43
CA GLU A 24 -4.42 0.71 3.35
C GLU A 24 -5.64 0.13 2.63
N GLY A 25 -6.26 -0.88 3.23
CA GLY A 25 -7.49 -1.49 2.73
C GLY A 25 -7.29 -2.50 1.59
N VAL A 26 -6.10 -3.10 1.47
CA VAL A 26 -5.83 -4.13 0.44
C VAL A 26 -6.49 -5.47 0.81
N GLU A 27 -7.44 -5.93 0.02
CA GLU A 27 -8.22 -7.15 0.29
C GLU A 27 -7.90 -8.30 -0.69
N THR A 28 -7.34 -7.98 -1.85
CA THR A 28 -7.01 -8.94 -2.90
C THR A 28 -5.54 -8.87 -3.33
N SER A 29 -5.03 -9.96 -3.93
CA SER A 29 -3.69 -9.98 -4.53
C SER A 29 -3.57 -8.99 -5.70
N ALA A 30 -4.63 -8.83 -6.50
CA ALA A 30 -4.64 -7.90 -7.62
C ALA A 30 -4.50 -6.43 -7.16
N GLU A 31 -5.10 -6.07 -6.03
CA GLU A 31 -4.92 -4.75 -5.41
C GLU A 31 -3.50 -4.58 -4.86
N ALA A 32 -2.94 -5.61 -4.22
CA ALA A 32 -1.57 -5.61 -3.74
C ALA A 32 -0.57 -5.37 -4.90
N ASP A 33 -0.76 -6.07 -6.02
CA ASP A 33 0.05 -5.91 -7.23
C ASP A 33 -0.11 -4.50 -7.82
N ALA A 34 -1.33 -3.95 -7.86
CA ALA A 34 -1.57 -2.59 -8.31
C ALA A 34 -0.86 -1.55 -7.44
N CYS A 35 -0.93 -1.67 -6.12
CA CYS A 35 -0.21 -0.79 -5.19
C CYS A 35 1.31 -0.90 -5.38
N ARG A 36 1.84 -2.12 -5.49
CA ARG A 36 3.26 -2.36 -5.75
C ARG A 36 3.71 -1.69 -7.04
N ASN A 37 2.94 -1.83 -8.12
CA ASN A 37 3.25 -1.23 -9.43
C ASN A 37 3.17 0.31 -9.41
N LEU A 38 2.41 0.90 -8.49
CA LEU A 38 2.35 2.35 -8.30
C LEU A 38 3.50 2.92 -7.46
N GLY A 39 4.34 2.07 -6.86
CA GLY A 39 5.50 2.46 -6.05
C GLY A 39 5.30 2.37 -4.54
N PHE A 40 4.18 1.82 -4.05
CA PHE A 40 4.02 1.58 -2.62
C PHE A 40 5.00 0.51 -2.12
N TYR A 41 5.76 0.84 -1.08
CA TYR A 41 6.66 -0.11 -0.42
C TYR A 41 6.00 -0.86 0.74
N THR A 42 4.98 -0.27 1.36
CA THR A 42 4.23 -0.88 2.47
C THR A 42 2.74 -0.94 2.13
N ALA A 43 2.08 -1.98 2.64
CA ALA A 43 0.64 -2.17 2.47
C ALA A 43 0.03 -2.84 3.71
N GLN A 44 -1.23 -2.51 3.99
CA GLN A 44 -2.05 -3.11 5.03
C GLN A 44 -3.43 -3.45 4.46
N GLY A 45 -3.95 -4.60 4.87
CA GLY A 45 -5.33 -4.98 4.62
C GLY A 45 -5.53 -6.48 4.84
N PHE A 46 -6.78 -6.93 4.75
CA PHE A 46 -7.12 -8.33 5.04
C PHE A 46 -6.47 -9.34 4.11
N HIS A 47 -5.95 -8.91 2.96
CA HIS A 47 -5.09 -9.72 2.12
C HIS A 47 -3.82 -10.17 2.86
N PHE A 48 -3.22 -9.27 3.64
CA PHE A 48 -1.96 -9.52 4.36
C PHE A 48 -2.20 -10.04 5.78
N GLY A 49 -3.31 -9.64 6.40
CA GLY A 49 -3.67 -10.08 7.73
C GLY A 49 -4.82 -9.30 8.32
N ARG A 50 -5.51 -9.89 9.29
CA ARG A 50 -6.52 -9.18 10.08
C ARG A 50 -5.87 -8.60 11.33
N PRO A 51 -6.37 -7.47 11.86
CA PRO A 51 -5.97 -7.00 13.18
C PRO A 51 -6.09 -8.12 14.21
N ALA A 52 -5.03 -8.32 14.99
CA ALA A 52 -4.96 -9.36 16.00
C ALA A 52 -4.41 -8.77 17.31
N PRO A 53 -4.82 -9.30 18.48
CA PRO A 53 -4.21 -8.95 19.76
C PRO A 53 -2.69 -9.18 19.74
N VAL A 54 -1.93 -8.33 20.45
CA VAL A 54 -0.45 -8.43 20.49
C VAL A 54 0.06 -9.80 20.92
N ARG A 55 -0.68 -10.52 21.77
CA ARG A 55 -0.34 -11.87 22.24
C ARG A 55 -0.34 -12.93 21.14
N GLN A 56 -0.91 -12.62 19.98
CA GLN A 56 -0.97 -13.49 18.81
C GLN A 56 0.06 -13.11 17.73
N TYR A 57 0.82 -12.02 17.95
CA TYR A 57 1.93 -11.64 17.10
C TYR A 57 3.18 -12.40 17.57
N GLN A 58 3.70 -13.31 16.75
CA GLN A 58 4.93 -14.08 17.01
C GLN A 58 6.15 -13.36 16.46
#